data_AF-A0A533V725-F1
#
_entry.id   AF-A0A533V725-F1
#
_cell.length_a   1.000
_cell.length_b   1.000
_cell.length_c   1.000
_cell.angle_alpha   90.00
_cell.angle_beta   90.00
_cell.angle_gamma   90.00
#
_symmetry.space_group_name_H-M   'P 1'
#
loop_
_entity.id
_entity.type
_entity.pdbx_description
1 polymer ?
#
loop_
_entity_poly.entity_id
_entity_poly.type
_entity_poly.pdbx_seq_one_letter_code
_entity_poly.pdbx_strand_id
1 'polypeptide(L)'
;MLFNNKIIIISLLFVVSCSVIILTCNDAVAVVLEMNEKDYYIKNFGMNVTNPFITVQGIAGGSHDASLGDEGYEAYVFDTDKGMFQITISTPSSDGIPNYSTARILSNQTDSGDCLLTEKTNAKADFDKQTVQYVDSDIHFTKVKKALAILVSSDDPDEECSSGEHIRKIISVLTKQEFSQD
;
A
#
# COMPACT_ATOMS: atom_id res chain seq x y z
N MET A 1 -53.31 -12.37 49.52
CA MET A 1 -51.88 -12.19 49.82
C MET A 1 -51.03 -13.14 48.95
N LEU A 2 -51.11 -13.05 47.62
CA LEU A 2 -50.50 -14.04 46.70
C LEU A 2 -50.02 -13.45 45.35
N PHE A 3 -50.04 -12.13 45.17
CA PHE A 3 -49.72 -11.47 43.88
C PHE A 3 -48.31 -10.88 43.80
N ASN A 4 -47.57 -10.74 44.91
CA ASN A 4 -46.27 -10.04 44.91
C ASN A 4 -45.05 -10.93 44.59
N ASN A 5 -45.14 -12.26 44.70
CA ASN A 5 -43.97 -13.13 44.52
C ASN A 5 -43.70 -13.50 43.06
N LYS A 6 -44.68 -13.44 42.15
CA LYS A 6 -44.49 -13.83 40.75
C LYS A 6 -43.81 -12.74 39.92
N ILE A 7 -44.03 -11.46 40.24
CA ILE A 7 -43.46 -10.32 39.50
C ILE A 7 -41.96 -10.16 39.81
N ILE A 8 -41.55 -10.40 41.07
CA ILE A 8 -40.14 -10.29 41.49
C ILE A 8 -39.26 -11.36 40.84
N ILE A 9 -39.77 -12.58 40.66
CA ILE A 9 -39.01 -13.69 40.06
C ILE A 9 -38.80 -13.47 38.55
N ILE A 10 -39.78 -12.88 37.85
CA ILE A 10 -39.67 -12.57 36.42
C ILE A 10 -38.67 -11.41 36.19
N SER A 11 -38.63 -10.42 37.08
CA SER A 11 -37.64 -9.34 37.00
C SER A 11 -36.21 -9.79 37.27
N LEU A 12 -35.97 -10.78 38.17
CA LEU A 12 -34.62 -11.30 38.39
C LEU A 12 -34.08 -12.13 37.21
N LEU A 13 -34.95 -12.88 36.52
CA LEU A 13 -34.56 -13.67 35.34
C LEU A 13 -34.16 -12.79 34.13
N PHE A 14 -34.75 -11.60 34.00
CA PHE A 14 -34.42 -10.68 32.91
C PHE A 14 -33.06 -9.98 33.10
N VAL A 15 -32.68 -9.68 34.35
CA VAL A 15 -31.41 -8.98 34.66
C VAL A 15 -30.20 -9.94 34.55
N VAL A 16 -30.41 -11.24 34.81
CA VAL A 16 -29.37 -12.26 34.62
C VAL A 16 -29.20 -12.66 33.15
N SER A 17 -30.24 -12.50 32.31
CA SER A 17 -30.14 -12.76 30.86
C SER A 17 -29.46 -11.62 30.09
N CYS A 18 -29.47 -10.37 30.59
CA CYS A 18 -28.77 -9.25 29.94
C CYS A 18 -27.27 -9.19 30.27
N SER A 19 -26.81 -9.84 31.35
CA SER A 19 -25.41 -9.80 31.77
C SER A 19 -24.53 -10.87 31.14
N VAL A 20 -25.09 -11.82 30.36
CA VAL A 20 -24.34 -12.90 29.69
C VAL A 20 -24.00 -12.57 28.21
N ILE A 21 -24.44 -11.44 27.65
CA ILE A 21 -24.28 -11.16 26.21
C ILE A 21 -23.19 -10.10 25.90
N ILE A 22 -22.51 -9.53 26.90
CA ILE A 22 -21.51 -8.47 26.67
C ILE A 22 -20.10 -8.94 27.06
N LEU A 23 -19.73 -10.17 26.69
CA LEU A 23 -18.34 -10.64 26.81
C LEU A 23 -17.89 -11.51 25.64
N THR A 24 -18.45 -11.29 24.45
CA THR A 24 -17.72 -11.60 23.22
C THR A 24 -17.00 -10.31 22.84
N CYS A 25 -15.81 -10.13 23.42
CA CYS A 25 -14.84 -9.18 22.90
C CYS A 25 -14.75 -9.46 21.40
N ASN A 26 -15.07 -8.45 20.59
CA ASN A 26 -14.72 -8.47 19.18
C ASN A 26 -13.20 -8.56 19.15
N ASP A 27 -12.67 -9.79 19.10
CA ASP A 27 -11.37 -10.01 18.50
C ASP A 27 -11.56 -9.66 17.02
N ALA A 28 -11.56 -8.35 16.73
CA ALA A 28 -11.09 -7.87 15.45
C ALA A 28 -9.65 -8.36 15.39
N VAL A 29 -9.49 -9.60 14.92
CA VAL A 29 -8.22 -10.09 14.44
C VAL A 29 -7.80 -9.05 13.43
N ALA A 30 -6.85 -8.19 13.81
CA ALA A 30 -6.09 -7.43 12.84
C ALA A 30 -5.51 -8.50 11.92
N VAL A 31 -6.15 -8.69 10.76
CA VAL A 31 -5.65 -9.60 9.75
C VAL A 31 -4.40 -8.90 9.24
N VAL A 32 -3.27 -9.25 9.83
CA VAL A 32 -1.96 -8.90 9.29
C VAL A 32 -1.92 -9.59 7.93
N LEU A 33 -2.14 -8.82 6.87
CA LEU A 33 -2.06 -9.31 5.50
C LEU A 33 -0.59 -9.57 5.19
N GLU A 34 -0.10 -10.74 5.60
CA GLU A 34 1.28 -11.17 5.36
C GLU A 34 1.67 -10.92 3.89
N MET A 35 2.87 -10.38 3.69
CA MET A 35 3.39 -10.04 2.38
C MET A 35 3.32 -11.24 1.43
N ASN A 36 2.63 -11.06 0.30
CA ASN A 36 2.58 -11.99 -0.79
C ASN A 36 3.27 -11.37 -2.00
N GLU A 37 4.50 -11.80 -2.32
CA GLU A 37 5.28 -11.21 -3.41
C GLU A 37 4.55 -11.19 -4.77
N LYS A 38 3.56 -12.07 -5.01
CA LYS A 38 2.77 -12.05 -6.25
C LYS A 38 1.99 -10.75 -6.42
N ASP A 39 1.60 -10.10 -5.33
CA ASP A 39 0.93 -8.80 -5.32
C ASP A 39 1.85 -7.69 -5.85
N TYR A 40 3.17 -7.93 -5.91
CA TYR A 40 4.18 -6.99 -6.38
C TYR A 40 4.94 -7.48 -7.61
N TYR A 41 4.72 -8.72 -8.05
CA TYR A 41 5.36 -9.27 -9.24
C TYR A 41 4.72 -8.72 -10.52
N ILE A 42 5.44 -7.83 -11.22
CA ILE A 42 4.96 -7.09 -12.39
C ILE A 42 4.85 -8.03 -13.60
N LYS A 43 3.65 -8.08 -14.20
CA LYS A 43 3.36 -8.82 -15.43
C LYS A 43 3.36 -7.96 -16.67
N ASN A 44 2.89 -6.72 -16.55
CA ASN A 44 2.84 -5.76 -17.65
C ASN A 44 2.83 -4.33 -17.11
N PHE A 45 3.18 -3.38 -17.96
CA PHE A 45 3.03 -1.96 -17.66
C PHE A 45 2.84 -1.17 -18.96
N GLY A 46 2.36 0.06 -18.85
CA GLY A 46 2.19 0.92 -20.02
C GLY A 46 1.35 2.15 -19.74
N MET A 47 0.67 2.62 -20.79
CA MET A 47 -0.24 3.75 -20.74
C MET A 47 -1.68 3.25 -20.85
N ASN A 48 -2.55 3.73 -19.96
CA ASN A 48 -4.00 3.67 -20.13
C ASN A 48 -4.50 5.09 -20.41
N VAL A 49 -4.75 5.38 -21.68
CA VAL A 49 -4.99 6.74 -22.16
C VAL A 49 -3.81 7.66 -21.79
N THR A 50 -3.91 8.47 -20.74
CA THR A 50 -2.86 9.38 -20.24
C THR A 50 -2.21 8.90 -18.94
N ASN A 51 -2.67 7.81 -18.34
CA ASN A 51 -2.22 7.39 -17.01
C ASN A 51 -1.27 6.18 -17.10
N PRO A 52 -0.08 6.24 -16.48
CA PRO A 52 0.77 5.07 -16.30
C PRO A 52 0.04 3.97 -15.54
N PHE A 53 0.18 2.71 -15.98
CA PHE A 53 -0.35 1.55 -15.28
C PHE A 53 0.71 0.45 -15.14
N ILE A 54 0.55 -0.35 -14.09
CA ILE A 54 1.25 -1.61 -13.85
C ILE A 54 0.18 -2.68 -13.58
N THR A 55 0.37 -3.88 -14.12
CA THR A 55 -0.38 -5.07 -13.70
C THR A 55 0.51 -6.08 -13.01
N VAL A 56 0.00 -6.73 -11.99
CA VAL A 56 0.72 -7.70 -11.15
C VAL A 56 0.13 -9.10 -11.25
N GLN A 57 0.81 -10.10 -10.66
CA GLN A 57 0.33 -11.48 -10.64
C GLN A 57 -0.81 -11.71 -9.64
N GLY A 58 -0.75 -11.08 -8.47
CA GLY A 58 -1.71 -11.19 -7.37
C GLY A 58 -2.72 -10.05 -7.35
N ILE A 59 -2.92 -9.41 -6.20
CA ILE A 59 -3.75 -8.21 -6.03
C ILE A 59 -2.81 -7.02 -5.82
N ALA A 60 -2.89 -5.98 -6.66
CA ALA A 60 -2.03 -4.82 -6.54
C ALA A 60 -2.24 -4.12 -5.17
N GLY A 61 -1.17 -3.94 -4.40
CA GLY A 61 -1.23 -3.39 -3.04
C GLY A 61 -2.06 -4.22 -2.06
N GLY A 62 -2.28 -5.51 -2.34
CA GLY A 62 -3.18 -6.38 -1.58
C GLY A 62 -2.56 -6.99 -0.32
N SER A 63 -1.25 -6.87 -0.12
CA SER A 63 -0.51 -7.36 1.05
C SER A 63 0.63 -6.41 1.41
N HIS A 64 1.16 -6.55 2.62
CA HIS A 64 2.21 -5.67 3.15
C HIS A 64 3.19 -6.46 4.04
N ASP A 65 4.45 -6.06 4.06
CA ASP A 65 5.46 -6.57 4.97
C ASP A 65 5.33 -5.93 6.36
N ALA A 66 4.53 -6.57 7.21
CA ALA A 66 4.31 -6.13 8.58
C ALA A 66 5.59 -6.05 9.44
N SER A 67 6.72 -6.63 9.00
CA SER A 67 8.00 -6.48 9.70
C SER A 67 8.61 -5.09 9.55
N LEU A 68 8.10 -4.26 8.62
CA LEU A 68 8.53 -2.88 8.42
C LEU A 68 7.92 -1.89 9.43
N GLY A 69 6.83 -2.26 10.11
CA GLY A 69 6.15 -1.33 11.01
C GLY A 69 5.74 -0.02 10.33
N ASP A 70 5.96 1.10 11.01
CA ASP A 70 5.81 2.45 10.47
C ASP A 70 7.10 3.01 9.84
N GLU A 71 8.16 2.21 9.77
CA GLU A 71 9.49 2.56 9.24
C GLU A 71 9.72 1.97 7.83
N GLY A 72 8.66 1.70 7.08
CA GLY A 72 8.81 1.24 5.70
C GLY A 72 7.52 1.12 4.92
N TYR A 73 7.68 0.89 3.62
CA TYR A 73 6.56 0.78 2.69
C TYR A 73 6.96 0.02 1.42
N GLU A 74 5.97 -0.49 0.71
CA GLU A 74 6.13 -0.93 -0.67
C GLU A 74 5.79 0.21 -1.63
N ALA A 75 6.38 0.19 -2.82
CA ALA A 75 6.03 1.14 -3.86
C ALA A 75 6.04 0.52 -5.26
N TYR A 76 5.10 0.96 -6.09
CA TYR A 76 5.15 0.78 -7.54
C TYR A 76 5.75 2.03 -8.17
N VAL A 77 6.84 1.85 -8.91
CA VAL A 77 7.58 2.93 -9.58
C VAL A 77 7.36 2.87 -11.08
N PHE A 78 7.01 4.02 -11.66
CA PHE A 78 6.81 4.26 -13.07
C PHE A 78 7.92 5.17 -13.59
N ASP A 79 8.83 4.64 -14.42
CA ASP A 79 9.79 5.47 -15.15
C ASP A 79 9.18 5.89 -16.48
N THR A 80 8.87 7.18 -16.59
CA THR A 80 8.07 7.74 -17.69
C THR A 80 8.88 8.70 -18.58
N ASP A 81 8.22 9.29 -19.58
CA ASP A 81 8.77 10.41 -20.33
C ASP A 81 8.81 11.73 -19.53
N LYS A 82 8.19 11.80 -18.35
CA LYS A 82 8.14 13.00 -17.48
C LYS A 82 8.99 12.86 -16.21
N GLY A 83 9.67 11.73 -16.04
CA GLY A 83 10.45 11.40 -14.84
C GLY A 83 9.94 10.12 -14.16
N MET A 84 10.46 9.85 -12.97
CA MET A 84 10.06 8.69 -12.17
C MET A 84 8.99 9.11 -11.16
N PHE A 85 7.92 8.33 -11.11
CA PHE A 85 6.79 8.55 -10.20
C PHE A 85 6.50 7.26 -9.46
N GLN A 86 5.94 7.37 -8.27
CA GLN A 86 5.61 6.22 -7.47
C GLN A 86 4.24 6.31 -6.81
N ILE A 87 3.68 5.14 -6.56
CA ILE A 87 2.56 4.91 -5.65
C ILE A 87 3.11 4.12 -4.48
N THR A 88 2.99 4.66 -3.27
CA THR A 88 3.43 3.99 -2.05
C THR A 88 2.25 3.31 -1.36
N ILE A 89 2.54 2.21 -0.67
CA ILE A 89 1.62 1.42 0.14
C ILE A 89 2.29 1.27 1.50
N SER A 90 1.70 1.89 2.52
CA SER A 90 2.20 1.84 3.90
C SER A 90 1.06 1.39 4.81
N THR A 91 1.35 0.58 5.82
CA THR A 91 0.31 0.15 6.77
C THR A 91 0.66 0.69 8.14
N PRO A 92 -0.14 1.61 8.72
CA PRO A 92 0.11 2.09 10.06
C PRO A 92 -0.10 0.95 11.07
N SER A 93 0.71 0.98 12.13
CA SER A 93 0.77 -0.06 13.17
C SER A 93 -0.51 -0.26 13.98
N SER A 94 -1.54 0.61 13.82
CA SER A 94 -2.68 0.69 14.75
C SER A 94 -4.03 0.19 14.21
N ASP A 95 -4.32 0.31 12.91
CA ASP A 95 -5.60 -0.14 12.33
C ASP A 95 -5.46 -1.16 11.19
N GLY A 96 -4.24 -1.42 10.72
CA GLY A 96 -3.97 -2.38 9.65
C GLY A 96 -4.55 -1.97 8.29
N ILE A 97 -5.03 -0.72 8.14
CA ILE A 97 -5.62 -0.22 6.90
C ILE A 97 -4.51 0.38 6.04
N PRO A 98 -4.25 -0.15 4.83
CA PRO A 98 -3.22 0.42 3.96
C PRO A 98 -3.52 1.88 3.61
N ASN A 99 -2.51 2.71 3.71
CA ASN A 99 -2.48 4.07 3.23
C ASN A 99 -1.73 4.13 1.89
N TYR A 100 -2.33 4.81 0.93
CA TYR A 100 -1.81 4.96 -0.42
C TYR A 100 -1.43 6.41 -0.68
N SER A 101 -0.21 6.64 -1.16
CA SER A 101 0.26 7.97 -1.51
C SER A 101 0.96 8.01 -2.85
N THR A 102 1.14 9.21 -3.39
CA THR A 102 1.77 9.43 -4.70
C THR A 102 2.90 10.45 -4.57
N ALA A 103 4.03 10.15 -5.20
CA ALA A 103 5.19 11.03 -5.20
C ALA A 103 5.93 10.95 -6.53
N ARG A 104 6.73 11.98 -6.81
CA ARG A 104 7.76 11.93 -7.85
C ARG A 104 9.08 11.61 -7.18
N ILE A 105 9.86 10.73 -7.79
CA ILE A 105 11.22 10.41 -7.35
C ILE A 105 12.19 11.39 -8.02
N LEU A 106 12.97 12.07 -7.19
CA LEU A 106 13.96 13.07 -7.56
C LEU A 106 15.36 12.46 -7.70
N SER A 107 15.67 11.39 -6.97
CA SER A 107 16.90 10.65 -7.16
C SER A 107 16.90 9.95 -8.52
N ASN A 108 18.06 9.88 -9.16
CA ASN A 108 18.22 9.24 -10.47
C ASN A 108 18.59 7.75 -10.38
N GLN A 109 18.66 7.21 -9.17
CA GLN A 109 19.08 5.84 -8.89
C GLN A 109 17.92 5.05 -8.27
N THR A 110 17.81 3.77 -8.66
CA THR A 110 16.71 2.87 -8.26
C THR A 110 17.22 1.47 -7.93
N ASP A 111 18.46 1.38 -7.46
CA ASP A 111 19.15 0.17 -7.04
C ASP A 111 19.01 -0.05 -5.53
N SER A 112 19.29 -1.28 -5.08
CA SER A 112 19.22 -1.61 -3.66
C SER A 112 20.29 -0.84 -2.88
N GLY A 113 19.88 -0.18 -1.80
CA GLY A 113 20.71 0.69 -0.95
C GLY A 113 20.61 2.17 -1.30
N ASP A 114 20.05 2.51 -2.47
CA ASP A 114 19.98 3.91 -2.89
C ASP A 114 19.07 4.73 -1.99
N CYS A 115 19.51 5.97 -1.73
CA CYS A 115 18.69 6.98 -1.09
C CYS A 115 17.56 7.43 -2.04
N LEU A 116 16.32 7.34 -1.56
CA LEU A 116 15.14 7.74 -2.29
C LEU A 116 14.75 9.16 -1.89
N LEU A 117 14.94 10.11 -2.80
CA LEU A 117 14.46 11.48 -2.60
C LEU A 117 13.14 11.64 -3.33
N THR A 118 12.11 12.10 -2.62
CA THR A 118 10.75 12.15 -3.16
C THR A 118 10.12 13.54 -2.96
N GLU A 119 9.28 13.95 -3.89
CA GLU A 119 8.39 15.10 -3.73
C GLU A 119 6.94 14.65 -3.84
N LYS A 120 6.11 15.08 -2.89
CA LYS A 120 4.68 14.76 -2.90
C LYS A 120 4.01 15.35 -4.13
N THR A 121 3.09 14.59 -4.72
CA THR A 121 2.27 15.05 -5.85
C THR A 121 0.80 15.14 -5.47
N ASN A 122 -0.02 15.73 -6.36
CA ASN A 122 -1.47 15.75 -6.22
C ASN A 122 -2.16 14.59 -6.95
N ALA A 123 -1.38 13.68 -7.52
CA ALA A 123 -1.89 12.51 -8.22
C ALA A 123 -2.64 11.57 -7.26
N LYS A 124 -3.46 10.69 -7.82
CA LYS A 124 -4.17 9.64 -7.09
C LYS A 124 -3.61 8.28 -7.48
N ALA A 125 -3.48 7.42 -6.48
CA ALA A 125 -3.31 6.00 -6.70
C ALA A 125 -4.69 5.38 -6.95
N ASP A 126 -4.84 4.70 -8.08
CA ASP A 126 -6.07 3.97 -8.44
C ASP A 126 -5.75 2.48 -8.55
N PHE A 127 -6.46 1.67 -7.75
CA PHE A 127 -6.26 0.22 -7.65
C PHE A 127 -7.52 -0.50 -8.12
N ASP A 128 -7.37 -1.37 -9.12
CA ASP A 128 -8.41 -2.29 -9.57
C ASP A 128 -7.83 -3.70 -9.72
N LYS A 129 -8.07 -4.53 -8.69
CA LYS A 129 -7.62 -5.93 -8.62
C LYS A 129 -6.12 -6.08 -8.88
N GLN A 130 -5.77 -6.47 -10.10
CA GLN A 130 -4.39 -6.71 -10.56
C GLN A 130 -3.71 -5.45 -11.08
N THR A 131 -4.43 -4.35 -11.23
CA THR A 131 -3.94 -3.14 -11.88
C THR A 131 -3.78 -2.03 -10.86
N VAL A 132 -2.68 -1.30 -10.96
CA VAL A 132 -2.45 -0.03 -10.28
C VAL A 132 -2.17 1.05 -11.32
N GLN A 133 -2.77 2.22 -11.15
CA GLN A 133 -2.63 3.37 -12.03
C GLN A 133 -2.21 4.62 -11.26
N TYR A 134 -1.27 5.35 -11.84
CA TYR A 134 -0.90 6.69 -11.40
C TYR A 134 -1.75 7.70 -12.16
N VAL A 135 -2.69 8.36 -11.47
CA VAL A 135 -3.68 9.24 -12.09
C VAL A 135 -3.38 10.69 -11.73
N ASP A 136 -2.95 11.48 -12.72
CA ASP A 136 -2.65 12.89 -12.56
C ASP A 136 -3.29 13.68 -13.70
N SER A 137 -4.13 14.67 -13.38
CA SER A 137 -4.82 15.49 -14.38
C SER A 137 -3.92 16.56 -14.99
N ASP A 138 -2.83 16.91 -14.30
CA ASP A 138 -1.97 18.04 -14.65
C ASP A 138 -0.79 17.57 -15.51
N ILE A 139 -0.47 16.27 -15.48
CA ILE A 139 0.63 15.66 -16.22
C ILE A 139 0.11 14.76 -17.34
N HIS A 140 0.47 15.09 -18.57
CA HIS A 140 0.18 14.26 -19.74
C HIS A 140 1.36 13.33 -20.03
N PHE A 141 1.29 12.11 -19.48
CA PHE A 141 2.26 11.06 -19.78
C PHE A 141 2.01 10.48 -21.16
N THR A 142 3.09 10.14 -21.86
CA THR A 142 2.99 9.52 -23.20
C THR A 142 3.64 8.15 -23.24
N LYS A 143 4.51 7.84 -22.28
CA LYS A 143 5.26 6.59 -22.28
C LYS A 143 5.69 6.19 -20.86
N VAL A 144 5.65 4.89 -20.61
CA VAL A 144 6.38 4.24 -19.50
C VAL A 144 7.48 3.38 -20.12
N LYS A 145 8.72 3.55 -19.68
CA LYS A 145 9.93 2.87 -20.18
C LYS A 145 10.26 1.64 -19.34
N LYS A 146 10.16 1.80 -18.02
CA LYS A 146 10.48 0.79 -16.99
C LYS A 146 9.45 0.90 -15.87
N ALA A 147 9.15 -0.23 -15.26
CA ALA A 147 8.33 -0.33 -14.06
C ALA A 147 9.06 -1.15 -13.00
N LEU A 148 8.97 -0.73 -11.73
CA LEU A 148 9.52 -1.46 -10.60
C LEU A 148 8.46 -1.63 -9.51
N ALA A 149 8.60 -2.71 -8.73
CA ALA A 149 8.01 -2.82 -7.42
C ALA A 149 9.16 -2.92 -6.41
N ILE A 150 9.18 -2.03 -5.41
CA ILE A 150 10.27 -1.90 -4.45
C ILE A 150 9.74 -1.98 -3.03
N LEU A 151 10.64 -2.36 -2.12
CA LEU A 151 10.50 -2.27 -0.68
C LEU A 151 11.43 -1.16 -0.20
N VAL A 152 10.91 -0.23 0.59
CA VAL A 152 11.65 0.90 1.14
C VAL A 152 11.66 0.81 2.66
N SER A 153 12.81 1.05 3.26
CA SER A 153 12.94 1.32 4.70
C SER A 153 13.13 2.82 4.91
N SER A 154 12.65 3.33 6.03
CA SER A 154 12.82 4.71 6.46
C SER A 154 13.58 4.71 7.78
N ASP A 155 14.81 5.19 7.74
CA ASP A 155 15.66 5.45 8.90
C ASP A 155 15.70 6.96 9.20
N ASP A 156 16.43 7.34 10.25
CA ASP A 156 16.68 8.75 10.58
C ASP A 156 17.46 9.45 9.44
N PRO A 157 17.02 10.61 8.93
CA PRO A 157 17.75 11.35 7.90
C PRO A 157 19.16 11.76 8.34
N ASP A 158 20.13 11.62 7.43
CA ASP A 158 21.53 11.95 7.68
C ASP A 158 22.21 12.65 6.47
N GLU A 159 23.54 12.78 6.52
CA GLU A 159 24.33 13.42 5.44
C GLU A 159 24.39 12.56 4.16
N GLU A 160 24.24 11.24 4.26
CA GLU A 160 24.24 10.32 3.12
C GLU A 160 22.86 10.25 2.46
N CYS A 161 21.79 10.28 3.28
CA CYS A 161 20.41 10.28 2.81
C CYS A 161 19.53 11.25 3.59
N SER A 162 19.28 12.41 2.98
CA SER A 162 18.51 13.49 3.61
C SER A 162 17.00 13.22 3.75
N SER A 163 16.48 12.17 3.09
CA SER A 163 15.12 11.67 3.33
C SER A 163 15.06 10.59 4.41
N GLY A 164 16.19 9.91 4.70
CA GLY A 164 16.22 8.67 5.48
C GLY A 164 15.62 7.46 4.76
N GLU A 165 15.11 7.63 3.53
CA GLU A 165 14.44 6.56 2.79
C GLU A 165 15.44 5.79 1.91
N HIS A 166 15.51 4.46 2.08
CA HIS A 166 16.41 3.60 1.32
C HIS A 166 15.67 2.47 0.61
N ILE A 167 16.04 2.20 -0.64
CA ILE A 167 15.52 1.03 -1.37
C ILE A 167 16.14 -0.23 -0.76
N ARG A 168 15.37 -0.92 0.08
CA ARG A 168 15.81 -2.16 0.74
C ARG A 168 15.85 -3.34 -0.22
N LYS A 169 14.89 -3.42 -1.14
CA LYS A 169 14.77 -4.54 -2.10
C LYS A 169 14.02 -4.11 -3.35
N ILE A 170 14.49 -4.54 -4.51
CA ILE A 170 13.69 -4.56 -5.75
C ILE A 170 12.96 -5.89 -5.81
N ILE A 171 11.63 -5.86 -5.65
CA ILE A 171 10.78 -7.05 -5.67
C ILE A 171 10.58 -7.52 -7.12
N SER A 172 10.33 -6.58 -8.03
CA SER A 172 10.09 -6.87 -9.44
C SER A 172 10.53 -5.71 -10.32
N VAL A 173 11.01 -6.02 -11.52
CA VAL A 173 11.38 -5.02 -12.52
C VAL A 173 11.00 -5.52 -13.91
N LEU A 174 10.41 -4.65 -14.72
CA LEU A 174 10.14 -4.92 -16.13
C LEU A 174 10.52 -3.70 -16.96
N THR A 175 11.20 -3.94 -18.09
CA THR A 175 11.63 -2.89 -19.03
C THR A 175 11.11 -3.26 -20.42
N LYS A 176 10.57 -2.29 -21.17
CA LYS A 176 10.21 -2.50 -22.57
C LYS A 176 11.47 -2.29 -23.41
N GLN A 177 11.86 -3.30 -24.17
CA GLN A 177 12.90 -3.11 -25.19
C GLN A 177 12.37 -2.14 -26.25
N GLU A 178 13.08 -1.04 -26.46
CA GLU A 178 12.85 -0.18 -27.61
C GLU A 178 13.41 -0.91 -28.82
N PHE A 179 12.52 -1.42 -29.68
CA PHE A 179 12.95 -1.91 -30.98
C PHE A 179 13.35 -0.68 -31.82
N SER A 180 14.65 -0.50 -32.01
CA SER A 180 15.19 0.38 -33.05
C SER A 180 14.67 -0.11 -34.40
N GLN A 181 13.86 0.70 -35.07
CA GLN A 181 13.58 0.49 -36.48
C GLN A 181 14.81 1.00 -37.23
N ASP A 182 15.66 0.07 -37.69
CA ASP A 182 16.69 0.33 -38.70
C ASP A 182 16.06 0.63 -40.07
#